data_AF-A0A7K2P2U2-F1
#
_entry.id   AF-A0A7K2P2U2-F1
#
_cell.length_a   1.000
_cell.length_b   1.000
_cell.length_c   1.000
_cell.angle_alpha   90.00
_cell.angle_beta   90.00
_cell.angle_gamma   90.00
#
_symmetry.space_group_name_H-M   'P 1'
#
loop_
_entity.id
_entity.type
_entity.pdbx_description
1 polymer ?
#
loop_
_entity_poly.entity_id
_entity_poly.type
_entity_poly.pdbx_seq_one_letter_code
_entity_poly.pdbx_strand_id
1 'polypeptide(L)'
;MNAMDTTIAPQGATGAREVTGPDGATASALLEAGALLPPGSSGREDADTLTVRTYTHAALGERSVVRLVPGTLGEAEDLALDFLGLVRDAETPEVGQVRRETLGFPAWALVNDPANGHHALALVKDVERLARQAKSRPGTAKEGFEKLGDRLGRAVPHFLPTFFEQAARIFLQFDNTTYAAAFFGKAREAERVHALAVDEQRQRAVFLEFAFAGALTVKALKQHVKDLAARLDAAEAWAQFRQLAVERCAAGMPPYASLPQDARVLIKAAGLPRVEAECDLVADLVASPAAVRAPASFWTAYRATLAVLAERRP
;
A
#
# COMPACT_ATOMS: atom_id res chain seq x y z
N MET A 1 -14.36 70.30 45.29
CA MET A 1 -13.32 70.03 46.31
C MET A 1 -12.87 68.59 46.11
N ASN A 2 -11.70 68.41 45.48
CA ASN A 2 -10.81 67.21 45.34
C ASN A 2 -11.41 65.83 44.96
N ALA A 3 -10.70 64.86 44.38
CA ALA A 3 -9.58 64.74 43.44
C ALA A 3 -9.43 63.22 43.18
N MET A 4 -9.08 62.84 41.93
CA MET A 4 -8.39 61.60 41.48
C MET A 4 -8.92 60.21 41.87
N ASP A 5 -9.17 59.34 40.87
CA ASP A 5 -8.31 58.16 40.69
C ASP A 5 -8.38 57.56 39.27
N THR A 6 -7.31 56.85 38.94
CA THR A 6 -6.80 56.45 37.64
C THR A 6 -7.32 55.07 37.24
N THR A 7 -7.93 54.91 36.06
CA THR A 7 -8.30 53.57 35.53
C THR A 7 -7.19 53.05 34.62
N ILE A 8 -6.50 52.00 35.08
CA ILE A 8 -5.59 51.17 34.28
C ILE A 8 -6.40 49.99 33.71
N ALA A 9 -6.40 49.83 32.38
CA ALA A 9 -6.87 48.61 31.72
C ALA A 9 -5.65 47.79 31.24
N PRO A 10 -5.54 46.49 31.54
CA PRO A 10 -4.48 45.66 31.02
C PRO A 10 -4.82 45.17 29.60
N GLN A 11 -3.85 45.29 28.71
CA GLN A 11 -3.84 44.72 27.37
C GLN A 11 -3.77 43.19 27.46
N GLY A 12 -4.77 42.50 26.90
CA GLY A 12 -4.72 41.08 26.61
C GLY A 12 -4.50 40.87 25.10
N ALA A 13 -3.24 40.75 24.68
CA ALA A 13 -2.89 40.35 23.32
C ALA A 13 -3.05 38.83 23.19
N THR A 14 -4.13 38.37 22.54
CA THR A 14 -4.26 36.98 22.11
C THR A 14 -3.50 36.82 20.79
N GLY A 15 -2.20 36.53 20.89
CA GLY A 15 -1.42 36.08 19.74
C GLY A 15 -1.92 34.71 19.29
N ALA A 16 -2.72 34.68 18.23
CA ALA A 16 -2.94 33.46 17.45
C ALA A 16 -1.58 33.04 16.89
N ARG A 17 -0.99 32.01 17.49
CA ARG A 17 0.25 31.43 17.01
C ARG A 17 -0.07 30.74 15.69
N GLU A 18 0.28 31.37 14.57
CA GLU A 18 0.35 30.68 13.28
C GLU A 18 1.29 29.49 13.46
N VAL A 19 0.71 28.30 13.52
CA VAL A 19 1.47 27.06 13.43
C VAL A 19 1.87 26.94 11.96
N THR A 20 3.04 27.48 11.61
CA THR A 20 3.69 27.12 10.35
C THR A 20 3.88 25.61 10.34
N GLY A 21 3.08 24.93 9.52
CA GLY A 21 3.17 23.48 9.33
C GLY A 21 4.57 23.06 8.86
N PRO A 22 4.95 21.79 9.07
CA PRO A 22 6.23 21.28 8.56
C PRO A 22 6.30 21.50 7.04
N ASP A 23 7.50 21.77 6.51
CA ASP A 23 7.68 21.81 5.06
C ASP A 23 7.33 20.45 4.44
N GLY A 24 7.03 20.44 3.13
CA GLY A 24 6.48 19.25 2.47
C GLY A 24 7.38 18.00 2.54
N ALA A 25 8.71 18.18 2.66
CA ALA A 25 9.66 17.08 2.81
C ALA A 25 9.67 16.51 4.23
N THR A 26 9.65 17.39 5.24
CA THR A 26 9.56 17.01 6.66
C THR A 26 8.22 16.35 6.97
N ALA A 27 7.12 16.89 6.43
CA ALA A 27 5.80 16.29 6.56
C ALA A 27 5.78 14.86 6.00
N SER A 28 6.40 14.63 4.84
CA SER A 28 6.50 13.31 4.22
C SER A 28 7.29 12.32 5.08
N ALA A 29 8.46 12.72 5.59
CA ALA A 29 9.25 11.87 6.48
C ALA A 29 8.50 11.53 7.78
N LEU A 30 7.73 12.48 8.32
CA LEU A 30 6.91 12.28 9.51
C LEU A 30 5.74 11.32 9.25
N LEU A 31 5.03 11.46 8.12
CA LEU A 31 3.97 10.53 7.75
C LEU A 31 4.50 9.11 7.51
N GLU A 32 5.64 8.96 6.85
CA GLU A 32 6.30 7.66 6.68
C GLU A 32 6.72 7.04 8.03
N ALA A 33 7.05 7.87 9.02
CA ALA A 33 7.33 7.44 10.39
C ALA A 33 6.05 7.17 11.23
N GLY A 34 4.86 7.35 10.67
CA GLY A 34 3.58 7.11 11.35
C GLY A 34 3.07 8.26 12.22
N ALA A 35 3.54 9.49 11.99
CA ALA A 35 3.07 10.66 12.72
C ALA A 35 1.64 11.05 12.33
N LEU A 36 0.90 11.58 13.31
CA LEU A 36 -0.32 12.34 13.09
C LEU A 36 0.05 13.81 12.89
N LEU A 37 -0.26 14.36 11.72
CA LEU A 37 -0.03 15.76 11.41
C LEU A 37 -1.31 16.59 11.59
N PRO A 38 -1.21 17.91 11.81
CA PRO A 38 -2.37 18.80 11.74
C PRO A 38 -3.11 18.70 10.39
N PRO A 39 -4.43 18.94 10.33
CA PRO A 39 -5.16 19.01 9.07
C PRO A 39 -4.51 19.99 8.07
N GLY A 40 -4.42 19.60 6.80
CA GLY A 40 -3.84 20.45 5.74
C GLY A 40 -2.31 20.57 5.73
N SER A 41 -1.59 19.76 6.52
CA SER A 41 -0.12 19.71 6.53
C SER A 41 0.50 19.19 5.21
N SER A 42 -0.23 18.42 4.42
CA SER A 42 0.21 17.91 3.10
C SER A 42 -0.96 17.80 2.13
N GLY A 43 -0.77 18.24 0.88
CA GLY A 43 -1.71 18.04 -0.23
C GLY A 43 -1.35 16.86 -1.14
N ARG A 44 -0.42 15.99 -0.71
CA ARG A 44 0.09 14.87 -1.51
C ARG A 44 -0.87 13.68 -1.48
N GLU A 45 -0.76 12.83 -2.50
CA GLU A 45 -1.58 11.61 -2.64
C GLU A 45 -1.32 10.54 -1.58
N ASP A 46 -0.17 10.59 -0.89
CA ASP A 46 0.27 9.66 0.16
C ASP A 46 -0.19 10.06 1.58
N ALA A 47 -0.90 11.17 1.72
CA ALA A 47 -1.57 11.59 2.95
C ALA A 47 -3.08 11.30 2.87
N ASP A 48 -3.68 10.94 4.01
CA ASP A 48 -5.12 10.79 4.19
C ASP A 48 -5.58 11.64 5.39
N THR A 49 -6.80 12.13 5.34
CA THR A 49 -7.41 12.86 6.45
C THR A 49 -7.79 11.88 7.55
N LEU A 50 -7.43 12.17 8.81
CA LEU A 50 -7.89 11.39 9.95
C LEU A 50 -9.24 11.91 10.42
N THR A 51 -10.25 11.03 10.41
CA THR A 51 -11.62 11.36 10.81
C THR A 51 -11.98 10.75 12.15
N VAL A 52 -12.81 11.46 12.92
CA VAL A 52 -13.49 10.93 14.10
C VAL A 52 -14.83 10.37 13.68
N ARG A 53 -15.10 9.12 14.06
CA ARG A 53 -16.36 8.43 13.78
C ARG A 53 -16.96 7.90 15.06
N THR A 54 -18.18 8.33 15.33
CA THR A 54 -18.89 8.03 16.57
C THR A 54 -20.04 7.08 16.28
N TYR A 55 -20.18 6.06 17.12
CA TYR A 55 -21.18 5.02 16.97
C TYR A 55 -21.92 4.78 18.28
N THR A 56 -23.20 4.49 18.18
CA THR A 56 -24.08 4.16 19.32
C THR A 56 -24.65 2.76 19.15
N HIS A 57 -25.02 2.12 20.26
CA HIS A 57 -25.66 0.80 20.23
C HIS A 57 -26.54 0.63 21.46
N ALA A 58 -27.71 0.00 21.33
CA ALA A 58 -28.66 -0.15 22.42
C ALA A 58 -28.04 -0.83 23.67
N ALA A 59 -27.17 -1.82 23.47
CA ALA A 59 -26.45 -2.49 24.56
C ALA A 59 -25.42 -1.61 25.29
N LEU A 60 -25.03 -0.46 24.73
CA LEU A 60 -24.07 0.46 25.36
C LEU A 60 -24.75 1.53 26.23
N GLY A 61 -26.08 1.70 26.11
CA GLY A 61 -26.82 2.78 26.77
C GLY A 61 -26.44 4.14 26.19
N GLU A 62 -26.17 5.12 27.06
CA GLU A 62 -25.75 6.48 26.67
C GLU A 62 -24.28 6.58 26.21
N ARG A 63 -23.52 5.47 26.26
CA ARG A 63 -22.11 5.46 25.87
C ARG A 63 -21.97 5.32 24.36
N SER A 64 -21.03 6.06 23.79
CA SER A 64 -20.63 5.94 22.39
C SER A 64 -19.28 5.25 22.23
N VAL A 65 -19.08 4.64 21.07
CA VAL A 65 -17.77 4.17 20.60
C VAL A 65 -17.23 5.22 19.65
N VAL A 66 -16.04 5.73 19.93
CA VAL A 66 -15.36 6.71 19.07
C VAL A 66 -14.14 6.05 18.44
N ARG A 67 -14.01 6.15 17.12
CA ARG A 67 -12.88 5.60 16.37
C ARG A 67 -12.22 6.67 15.53
N LEU A 68 -10.90 6.62 15.47
CA LEU A 68 -10.08 7.40 14.55
C LEU A 68 -9.82 6.56 13.31
N VAL A 69 -10.26 7.04 12.16
CA VAL A 69 -10.22 6.26 10.90
C VAL A 69 -9.74 7.16 9.78
N PRO A 70 -8.74 6.73 8.98
CA PRO A 70 -8.39 7.41 7.75
C PRO A 70 -9.63 7.59 6.86
N GLY A 71 -9.79 8.77 6.25
CA GLY A 71 -10.97 9.15 5.50
C GLY A 71 -11.29 8.14 4.40
N THR A 72 -10.26 7.64 3.71
CA THR A 72 -10.41 6.61 2.66
C THR A 72 -10.86 5.24 3.17
N LEU A 73 -10.59 4.91 4.43
CA LEU A 73 -11.06 3.67 5.08
C LEU A 73 -12.42 3.84 5.76
N GLY A 74 -12.90 5.08 5.78
CA GLY A 74 -14.06 5.47 6.54
C GLY A 74 -15.31 4.66 6.23
N GLU A 75 -15.83 4.77 5.01
CA GLU A 75 -17.08 4.09 4.61
C GLU A 75 -17.05 2.59 4.92
N ALA A 76 -15.87 1.96 4.76
CA ALA A 76 -15.68 0.55 5.12
C ALA A 76 -15.87 0.28 6.61
N GLU A 77 -15.34 1.14 7.48
CA GLU A 77 -15.55 1.04 8.94
C GLU A 77 -17.03 1.24 9.29
N ASP A 78 -17.71 2.20 8.66
CA ASP A 78 -19.15 2.42 8.90
C ASP A 78 -19.96 1.18 8.55
N LEU A 79 -19.72 0.59 7.37
CA LEU A 79 -20.39 -0.63 6.94
C LEU A 79 -20.07 -1.82 7.87
N ALA A 80 -18.84 -1.92 8.37
CA ALA A 80 -18.45 -2.98 9.28
C ALA A 80 -19.14 -2.86 10.65
N LEU A 81 -19.27 -1.64 11.20
CA LEU A 81 -19.91 -1.42 12.49
C LEU A 81 -21.44 -1.45 12.39
N ASP A 82 -22.02 -1.00 11.28
CA ASP A 82 -23.45 -1.16 10.99
C ASP A 82 -23.85 -2.64 10.95
N PHE A 83 -23.03 -3.50 10.34
CA PHE A 83 -23.24 -4.95 10.36
C PHE A 83 -23.22 -5.55 11.78
N LEU A 84 -22.49 -4.95 12.71
CA LEU A 84 -22.49 -5.33 14.13
C LEU A 84 -23.66 -4.70 14.92
N GLY A 85 -24.53 -3.94 14.24
CA GLY A 85 -25.71 -3.28 14.80
C GLY A 85 -25.44 -1.89 15.38
N LEU A 86 -24.24 -1.34 15.19
CA LEU A 86 -23.92 0.00 15.68
C LEU A 86 -24.44 1.07 14.71
N VAL A 87 -25.07 2.11 15.26
CA VAL A 87 -25.59 3.23 14.47
C VAL A 87 -24.58 4.37 14.50
N ARG A 88 -24.15 4.80 13.30
CA ARG A 88 -23.21 5.89 13.09
C ARG A 88 -23.85 7.26 13.36
N ASP A 89 -23.14 8.13 14.05
CA ASP A 89 -23.43 9.57 14.09
C ASP A 89 -23.14 10.21 12.72
N ALA A 90 -23.90 11.23 12.33
CA ALA A 90 -23.68 11.96 11.09
C ALA A 90 -22.37 12.77 11.13
N GLU A 91 -22.01 13.31 12.29
CA GLU A 91 -20.82 14.14 12.43
C GLU A 91 -19.54 13.34 12.17
N THR A 92 -18.66 13.92 11.34
CA THR A 92 -17.38 13.29 10.98
C THR A 92 -16.23 14.31 11.07
N PRO A 93 -15.90 14.80 12.29
CA PRO A 93 -14.85 15.80 12.44
C PRO A 93 -13.51 15.32 11.90
N GLU A 94 -12.77 16.21 11.24
CA GLU A 94 -11.39 15.99 10.82
C GLU A 94 -10.44 16.42 11.94
N VAL A 95 -9.55 15.53 12.37
CA VAL A 95 -8.66 15.76 13.52
C VAL A 95 -7.17 15.74 13.17
N GLY A 96 -6.83 15.43 11.94
CA GLY A 96 -5.46 15.49 11.46
C GLY A 96 -5.27 14.87 10.08
N GLN A 97 -4.02 14.62 9.74
CA GLN A 97 -3.61 13.86 8.58
C GLN A 97 -2.67 12.72 8.99
N VAL A 98 -2.89 11.57 8.40
CA VAL A 98 -2.10 10.35 8.58
C VAL A 98 -1.59 9.87 7.24
N ARG A 99 -0.69 8.90 7.24
CA ARG A 99 -0.28 8.24 6.01
C ARG A 99 -1.49 7.52 5.40
N ARG A 100 -1.66 7.64 4.09
CA ARG A 100 -2.67 6.88 3.36
C ARG A 100 -2.34 5.39 3.39
N GLU A 101 -3.29 4.58 3.85
CA GLU A 101 -3.17 3.12 3.83
C GLU A 101 -3.95 2.54 2.65
N THR A 102 -3.45 1.44 2.08
CA THR A 102 -4.20 0.71 1.05
C THR A 102 -5.31 -0.11 1.72
N LEU A 103 -6.53 0.00 1.21
CA LEU A 103 -7.66 -0.83 1.64
C LEU A 103 -7.30 -2.33 1.60
N GLY A 104 -7.18 -2.93 2.78
CA GLY A 104 -7.02 -4.37 2.98
C GLY A 104 -8.37 -5.09 3.09
N PHE A 105 -8.34 -6.41 3.23
CA PHE A 105 -9.54 -7.19 3.53
C PHE A 105 -9.90 -7.07 5.03
N PRO A 106 -11.18 -6.87 5.42
CA PRO A 106 -12.39 -6.87 4.59
C PRO A 106 -12.78 -5.48 4.03
N ALA A 107 -12.11 -4.41 4.44
CA ALA A 107 -12.49 -3.03 4.10
C ALA A 107 -12.63 -2.79 2.59
N TRP A 108 -11.71 -3.34 1.80
CA TRP A 108 -11.79 -3.29 0.34
C TRP A 108 -13.10 -3.88 -0.20
N ALA A 109 -13.54 -5.03 0.33
CA ALA A 109 -14.77 -5.69 -0.10
C ALA A 109 -16.01 -4.85 0.21
N LEU A 110 -16.03 -4.20 1.38
CA LEU A 110 -17.15 -3.34 1.79
C LEU A 110 -17.30 -2.11 0.91
N VAL A 111 -16.18 -1.53 0.45
CA VAL A 111 -16.19 -0.35 -0.42
C VAL A 111 -16.45 -0.72 -1.88
N ASN A 112 -15.81 -1.77 -2.38
CA ASN A 112 -15.81 -2.08 -3.82
C ASN A 112 -16.96 -3.02 -4.23
N ASP A 113 -17.52 -3.78 -3.28
CA ASP A 113 -18.68 -4.64 -3.52
C ASP A 113 -19.55 -4.79 -2.26
N PRO A 114 -20.25 -3.71 -1.85
CA PRO A 114 -21.08 -3.73 -0.64
C PRO A 114 -22.15 -4.83 -0.67
N ALA A 115 -22.69 -5.16 -1.85
CA ALA A 115 -23.72 -6.19 -2.02
C ALA A 115 -23.24 -7.58 -1.55
N ASN A 116 -21.96 -7.88 -1.76
CA ASN A 116 -21.34 -9.12 -1.31
C ASN A 116 -20.51 -8.97 -0.02
N GLY A 117 -20.48 -7.78 0.59
CA GLY A 117 -19.67 -7.46 1.77
C GLY A 117 -19.90 -8.38 2.97
N HIS A 118 -21.11 -8.92 3.12
CA HIS A 118 -21.45 -9.89 4.15
C HIS A 118 -20.58 -11.17 4.10
N HIS A 119 -20.14 -11.60 2.90
CA HIS A 119 -19.19 -12.70 2.76
C HIS A 119 -17.83 -12.38 3.38
N ALA A 120 -17.38 -11.13 3.26
CA ALA A 120 -16.12 -10.69 3.86
C ALA A 120 -16.23 -10.58 5.38
N LEU A 121 -17.32 -10.00 5.88
CA LEU A 121 -17.58 -9.84 7.32
C LEU A 121 -17.72 -11.18 8.03
N ALA A 122 -18.32 -12.19 7.39
CA ALA A 122 -18.42 -13.54 7.91
C ALA A 122 -17.06 -14.20 8.20
N LEU A 123 -15.98 -13.74 7.57
CA LEU A 123 -14.63 -14.28 7.78
C LEU A 123 -13.82 -13.58 8.87
N VAL A 124 -14.23 -12.40 9.36
CA VAL A 124 -13.43 -11.56 10.28
C VAL A 124 -13.01 -12.33 11.53
N LYS A 125 -13.94 -13.01 12.19
CA LYS A 125 -13.65 -13.81 13.39
C LYS A 125 -12.66 -14.94 13.14
N ASP A 126 -12.78 -15.62 12.00
CA ASP A 126 -11.85 -16.69 11.62
C ASP A 126 -10.46 -16.12 11.30
N VAL A 127 -10.38 -14.99 10.60
CA VAL A 127 -9.14 -14.27 10.29
C VAL A 127 -8.43 -13.82 11.57
N GLU A 128 -9.13 -13.19 12.51
CA GLU A 128 -8.56 -12.77 13.80
C GLU A 128 -8.01 -13.95 14.60
N ARG A 129 -8.75 -15.07 14.63
CA ARG A 129 -8.29 -16.29 15.30
C ARG A 129 -6.98 -16.80 14.68
N LEU A 130 -6.89 -16.84 13.35
CA LEU A 130 -5.69 -17.29 12.64
C LEU A 130 -4.53 -16.30 12.81
N ALA A 131 -4.81 -14.99 12.84
CA ALA A 131 -3.81 -13.96 13.11
C ALA A 131 -3.14 -14.15 14.47
N ARG A 132 -3.92 -14.43 15.52
CA ARG A 132 -3.38 -14.77 16.86
C ARG A 132 -2.52 -16.04 16.86
N GLN A 133 -2.80 -16.97 15.95
CA GLN A 133 -2.02 -18.20 15.80
C GLN A 133 -0.77 -18.03 14.93
N ALA A 134 -0.69 -17.00 14.08
CA ALA A 134 0.38 -16.86 13.10
C ALA A 134 1.78 -16.79 13.74
N LYS A 135 1.90 -16.24 14.96
CA LYS A 135 3.17 -16.22 15.71
C LYS A 135 3.56 -17.59 16.28
N SER A 136 2.64 -18.26 16.96
CA SER A 136 2.95 -19.46 17.77
C SER A 136 2.77 -20.77 17.01
N ARG A 137 1.88 -20.78 16.01
CA ARG A 137 1.53 -21.94 15.17
C ARG A 137 1.39 -21.50 13.71
N PRO A 138 2.47 -20.99 13.09
CA PRO A 138 2.42 -20.43 11.73
C PRO A 138 1.91 -21.43 10.69
N GLY A 139 2.28 -22.72 10.80
CA GLY A 139 1.80 -23.76 9.88
C GLY A 139 0.28 -23.97 9.95
N THR A 140 -0.27 -24.04 11.17
CA THR A 140 -1.73 -24.13 11.38
C THR A 140 -2.45 -22.88 10.89
N ALA A 141 -1.88 -21.69 11.13
CA ALA A 141 -2.44 -20.45 10.63
C ALA A 141 -2.46 -20.43 9.09
N LYS A 142 -1.37 -20.86 8.44
CA LYS A 142 -1.26 -20.97 6.98
C LYS A 142 -2.35 -21.89 6.42
N GLU A 143 -2.45 -23.12 6.92
CA GLU A 143 -3.48 -24.06 6.47
C GLU A 143 -4.90 -23.52 6.69
N GLY A 144 -5.11 -22.81 7.79
CA GLY A 144 -6.37 -22.13 8.07
C GLY A 144 -6.69 -21.08 7.02
N PHE A 145 -5.76 -20.18 6.69
CA PHE A 145 -5.95 -19.16 5.67
C PHE A 145 -6.16 -19.76 4.28
N GLU A 146 -5.48 -20.86 3.95
CA GLU A 146 -5.71 -21.60 2.70
C GLU A 146 -7.16 -22.14 2.64
N LYS A 147 -7.63 -22.79 3.70
CA LYS A 147 -9.03 -23.28 3.77
C LYS A 147 -10.05 -22.15 3.70
N LEU A 148 -9.78 -21.01 4.34
CA LEU A 148 -10.63 -19.83 4.24
C LEU A 148 -10.70 -19.32 2.80
N GLY A 149 -9.55 -19.22 2.13
CA GLY A 149 -9.45 -18.85 0.72
C GLY A 149 -10.25 -19.81 -0.17
N ASP A 150 -10.13 -21.12 0.03
CA ASP A 150 -10.88 -22.11 -0.76
C ASP A 150 -12.40 -21.96 -0.61
N ARG A 151 -12.88 -21.61 0.59
CA ARG A 151 -14.31 -21.31 0.82
C ARG A 151 -14.72 -20.01 0.12
N LEU A 152 -13.92 -18.96 0.27
CA LEU A 152 -14.18 -17.66 -0.31
C LEU A 152 -14.21 -17.72 -1.84
N GLY A 153 -13.28 -18.47 -2.45
CA GLY A 153 -13.15 -18.63 -3.90
C GLY A 153 -14.34 -19.31 -4.57
N ARG A 154 -15.12 -20.10 -3.82
CA ARG A 154 -16.35 -20.72 -4.35
C ARG A 154 -17.54 -19.77 -4.40
N ALA A 155 -17.53 -18.73 -3.58
CA ALA A 155 -18.64 -17.78 -3.45
C ALA A 155 -18.33 -16.47 -4.17
N VAL A 156 -17.22 -15.83 -3.82
CA VAL A 156 -16.83 -14.47 -4.24
C VAL A 156 -15.33 -14.43 -4.58
N PRO A 157 -14.93 -15.04 -5.72
CA PRO A 157 -13.51 -15.19 -6.07
C PRO A 157 -12.76 -13.86 -6.23
N HIS A 158 -13.45 -12.76 -6.57
CA HIS A 158 -12.87 -11.43 -6.66
C HIS A 158 -12.38 -10.86 -5.32
N PHE A 159 -12.76 -11.46 -4.17
CA PHE A 159 -12.21 -11.10 -2.86
C PHE A 159 -10.89 -11.81 -2.54
N LEU A 160 -10.53 -12.87 -3.28
CA LEU A 160 -9.33 -13.66 -3.01
C LEU A 160 -8.02 -12.87 -3.04
N PRO A 161 -7.80 -11.95 -4.00
CA PRO A 161 -6.53 -11.22 -4.06
C PRO A 161 -6.30 -10.40 -2.79
N THR A 162 -7.30 -9.62 -2.37
CA THR A 162 -7.20 -8.78 -1.17
C THR A 162 -7.19 -9.59 0.12
N PHE A 163 -7.92 -10.71 0.17
CA PHE A 163 -7.88 -11.65 1.28
C PHE A 163 -6.49 -12.27 1.47
N PHE A 164 -5.87 -12.79 0.40
CA PHE A 164 -4.56 -13.42 0.48
C PHE A 164 -3.45 -12.40 0.76
N GLU A 165 -3.54 -11.18 0.24
CA GLU A 165 -2.63 -10.10 0.65
C GLU A 165 -2.76 -9.77 2.13
N GLN A 166 -3.98 -9.75 2.67
CA GLN A 166 -4.17 -9.54 4.11
C GLN A 166 -3.58 -10.68 4.95
N ALA A 167 -3.76 -11.93 4.52
CA ALA A 167 -3.10 -13.07 5.15
C ALA A 167 -1.57 -12.93 5.10
N ALA A 168 -1.03 -12.44 3.99
CA ALA A 168 0.39 -12.20 3.84
C ALA A 168 0.90 -11.09 4.78
N ARG A 169 0.16 -9.98 4.93
CA ARG A 169 0.46 -8.90 5.90
C ARG A 169 0.48 -9.42 7.34
N ILE A 170 -0.45 -10.31 7.70
CA ILE A 170 -0.48 -10.94 9.03
C ILE A 170 0.80 -11.73 9.30
N PHE A 171 1.35 -12.45 8.31
CA PHE A 171 2.62 -13.15 8.48
C PHE A 171 3.82 -12.19 8.55
N LEU A 172 3.78 -11.05 7.83
CA LEU A 172 4.81 -10.02 7.92
C LEU A 172 4.90 -9.38 9.31
N GLN A 173 3.77 -9.24 10.03
CA GLN A 173 3.78 -8.74 11.42
C GLN A 173 4.63 -9.61 12.38
N PHE A 174 4.93 -10.85 11.98
CA PHE A 174 5.76 -11.79 12.74
C PHE A 174 7.03 -12.19 11.97
N ASP A 175 7.49 -11.33 11.05
CA ASP A 175 8.70 -11.50 10.23
C ASP A 175 8.75 -12.80 9.41
N ASN A 176 7.59 -13.44 9.17
CA ASN A 176 7.51 -14.66 8.39
C ASN A 176 7.38 -14.36 6.90
N THR A 177 8.48 -13.87 6.32
CA THR A 177 8.59 -13.49 4.91
C THR A 177 8.33 -14.67 3.95
N THR A 178 8.59 -15.90 4.40
CA THR A 178 8.35 -17.12 3.60
C THR A 178 6.85 -17.32 3.35
N TYR A 179 6.03 -17.26 4.40
CA TYR A 179 4.59 -17.42 4.25
C TYR A 179 3.93 -16.17 3.65
N ALA A 180 4.44 -14.97 3.98
CA ALA A 180 4.00 -13.76 3.31
C ALA A 180 4.20 -13.85 1.78
N ALA A 181 5.37 -14.28 1.33
CA ALA A 181 5.64 -14.48 -0.09
C ALA A 181 4.73 -15.54 -0.74
N ALA A 182 4.44 -16.62 -0.02
CA ALA A 182 3.52 -17.66 -0.49
C ALA A 182 2.10 -17.13 -0.69
N PHE A 183 1.58 -16.35 0.27
CA PHE A 183 0.24 -15.76 0.19
C PHE A 183 0.15 -14.62 -0.83
N PHE A 184 1.19 -13.79 -0.95
CA PHE A 184 1.29 -12.84 -2.07
C PHE A 184 1.20 -13.56 -3.42
N GLY A 185 1.92 -14.69 -3.57
CA GLY A 185 1.83 -15.53 -4.76
C GLY A 185 0.43 -16.07 -5.02
N LYS A 186 -0.29 -16.49 -3.97
CA LYS A 186 -1.70 -16.93 -4.07
C LYS A 186 -2.65 -15.82 -4.47
N ALA A 187 -2.44 -14.59 -4.00
CA ALA A 187 -3.24 -13.43 -4.42
C ALA A 187 -3.16 -13.23 -5.95
N ARG A 188 -1.93 -13.22 -6.49
CA ARG A 188 -1.70 -13.12 -7.94
C ARG A 188 -2.21 -14.34 -8.70
N GLU A 189 -2.13 -15.53 -8.11
CA GLU A 189 -2.68 -16.75 -8.72
C GLU A 189 -4.20 -16.70 -8.81
N ALA A 190 -4.88 -16.18 -7.78
CA ALA A 190 -6.33 -16.02 -7.81
C ALA A 190 -6.78 -15.07 -8.94
N GLU A 191 -6.04 -13.97 -9.17
CA GLU A 191 -6.30 -13.07 -10.31
C GLU A 191 -6.25 -13.81 -11.64
N ARG A 192 -5.25 -14.66 -11.84
CA ARG A 192 -5.09 -15.46 -13.07
C ARG A 192 -6.14 -16.55 -13.22
N VAL A 193 -6.31 -17.38 -12.19
CA VAL A 193 -7.21 -18.54 -12.20
C VAL A 193 -8.66 -18.12 -12.43
N HIS A 194 -9.06 -16.97 -11.87
CA HIS A 194 -10.43 -16.46 -11.98
C HIS A 194 -10.57 -15.35 -13.03
N ALA A 195 -9.53 -15.07 -13.83
CA ALA A 195 -9.50 -14.02 -14.85
C ALA A 195 -10.05 -12.67 -14.33
N LEU A 196 -9.63 -12.29 -13.13
CA LEU A 196 -10.12 -11.08 -12.46
C LEU A 196 -9.57 -9.83 -13.13
N ALA A 197 -10.37 -8.76 -13.16
CA ALA A 197 -9.88 -7.44 -13.48
C ALA A 197 -8.85 -7.00 -12.43
N VAL A 198 -7.74 -6.42 -12.89
CA VAL A 198 -6.64 -5.97 -12.05
C VAL A 198 -6.47 -4.46 -12.24
N ASP A 199 -6.47 -3.76 -11.12
CA ASP A 199 -6.03 -2.37 -11.04
C ASP A 199 -4.49 -2.35 -10.97
N GLU A 200 -3.84 -1.86 -12.03
CA GLU A 200 -2.36 -1.81 -12.11
C GLU A 200 -1.73 -0.91 -11.07
N GLN A 201 -2.39 0.20 -10.74
CA GLN A 201 -1.86 1.16 -9.77
C GLN A 201 -1.85 0.53 -8.38
N ARG A 202 -2.96 -0.08 -7.98
CA ARG A 202 -3.06 -0.84 -6.73
C ARG A 202 -2.09 -2.02 -6.74
N GLN A 203 -2.04 -2.76 -7.84
CA GLN A 203 -1.15 -3.92 -7.94
C GLN A 203 0.30 -3.49 -7.75
N ARG A 204 0.77 -2.43 -8.43
CA ARG A 204 2.14 -1.91 -8.27
C ARG A 204 2.43 -1.48 -6.83
N ALA A 205 1.51 -0.78 -6.17
CA ALA A 205 1.65 -0.39 -4.77
C ALA A 205 1.83 -1.62 -3.85
N VAL A 206 1.04 -2.68 -4.05
CA VAL A 206 1.19 -3.93 -3.29
C VAL A 206 2.50 -4.65 -3.66
N PHE A 207 2.92 -4.67 -4.91
CA PHE A 207 4.24 -5.23 -5.28
C PHE A 207 5.38 -4.51 -4.55
N LEU A 208 5.32 -3.19 -4.44
CA LEU A 208 6.30 -2.41 -3.67
C LEU A 208 6.24 -2.71 -2.17
N GLU A 209 5.05 -2.74 -1.59
CA GLU A 209 4.83 -3.11 -0.18
C GLU A 209 5.55 -4.44 0.16
N PHE A 210 5.28 -5.49 -0.63
CA PHE A 210 5.87 -6.80 -0.41
C PHE A 210 7.36 -6.87 -0.81
N ALA A 211 7.81 -6.03 -1.74
CA ALA A 211 9.24 -5.90 -2.03
C ALA A 211 10.01 -5.34 -0.85
N PHE A 212 9.48 -4.29 -0.20
CA PHE A 212 10.12 -3.62 0.94
C PHE A 212 10.13 -4.52 2.17
N ALA A 213 9.08 -5.33 2.35
CA ALA A 213 9.02 -6.33 3.40
C ALA A 213 9.87 -7.59 3.13
N GLY A 214 10.62 -7.64 2.03
CA GLY A 214 11.45 -8.81 1.67
C GLY A 214 10.65 -10.06 1.30
N ALA A 215 9.34 -9.92 1.03
CA ALA A 215 8.42 -11.00 0.73
C ALA A 215 8.03 -11.07 -0.77
N LEU A 216 8.76 -10.37 -1.65
CA LEU A 216 8.61 -10.47 -3.09
C LEU A 216 9.67 -11.37 -3.72
N THR A 217 9.26 -12.50 -4.27
CA THR A 217 10.18 -13.45 -4.92
C THR A 217 10.51 -13.07 -6.36
N VAL A 218 11.68 -13.50 -6.84
CA VAL A 218 12.04 -13.38 -8.28
C VAL A 218 11.05 -14.12 -9.17
N LYS A 219 10.47 -15.24 -8.70
CA LYS A 219 9.42 -15.96 -9.42
C LYS A 219 8.18 -15.08 -9.62
N ALA A 220 7.77 -14.36 -8.58
CA ALA A 220 6.63 -13.46 -8.65
C ALA A 220 6.90 -12.28 -9.60
N LEU A 221 8.11 -11.71 -9.59
CA LEU A 221 8.52 -10.67 -10.55
C LEU A 221 8.46 -11.16 -12.00
N LYS A 222 9.02 -12.34 -12.28
CA LYS A 222 8.96 -12.94 -13.63
C LYS A 222 7.54 -13.22 -14.08
N GLN A 223 6.68 -13.66 -13.15
CA GLN A 223 5.27 -13.89 -13.46
C GLN A 223 4.54 -12.58 -13.72
N HIS A 224 4.81 -11.52 -12.94
CA HIS A 224 4.26 -10.19 -13.17
C HIS A 224 4.58 -9.65 -14.56
N VAL A 225 5.82 -9.82 -15.05
CA VAL A 225 6.20 -9.44 -16.42
C VAL A 225 5.33 -10.14 -17.47
N LYS A 226 5.05 -11.44 -17.29
CA LYS A 226 4.15 -12.18 -18.18
C LYS A 226 2.71 -11.69 -18.08
N ASP A 227 2.26 -11.41 -16.86
CA ASP A 227 0.89 -10.97 -16.60
C ASP A 227 0.65 -9.57 -17.17
N LEU A 228 1.62 -8.65 -17.10
CA LEU A 228 1.57 -7.34 -17.78
C LEU A 228 1.48 -7.52 -19.30
N ALA A 229 2.37 -8.33 -19.88
CA ALA A 229 2.40 -8.58 -21.32
C ALA A 229 1.14 -9.28 -21.86
N ALA A 230 0.42 -10.00 -21.00
CA ALA A 230 -0.83 -10.67 -21.36
C ALA A 230 -2.06 -9.77 -21.26
N ARG A 231 -2.01 -8.71 -20.43
CA ARG A 231 -3.18 -7.90 -20.08
C ARG A 231 -3.16 -6.49 -20.66
N LEU A 232 -1.97 -5.90 -20.84
CA LEU A 232 -1.78 -4.53 -21.28
C LEU A 232 -1.25 -4.48 -22.71
N ASP A 233 -1.36 -3.31 -23.34
CA ASP A 233 -0.59 -3.06 -24.56
C ASP A 233 0.92 -3.06 -24.27
N ALA A 234 1.72 -3.28 -25.30
CA ALA A 234 3.15 -3.50 -25.11
C ALA A 234 3.90 -2.27 -24.58
N ALA A 235 3.47 -1.05 -24.93
CA ALA A 235 4.10 0.17 -24.46
C ALA A 235 3.75 0.42 -22.98
N GLU A 236 2.49 0.20 -22.59
CA GLU A 236 2.03 0.30 -21.21
C GLU A 236 2.67 -0.78 -20.32
N ALA A 237 2.76 -2.03 -20.79
CA ALA A 237 3.45 -3.10 -20.07
C ALA A 237 4.92 -2.77 -19.79
N TRP A 238 5.63 -2.19 -20.77
CA TRP A 238 7.00 -1.71 -20.57
C TRP A 238 7.06 -0.57 -19.56
N ALA A 239 6.16 0.42 -19.65
CA ALA A 239 6.11 1.56 -18.74
C ALA A 239 5.88 1.11 -17.29
N GLN A 240 4.89 0.24 -17.04
CA GLN A 240 4.60 -0.31 -15.70
C GLN A 240 5.79 -1.10 -15.14
N PHE A 241 6.42 -1.94 -15.95
CA PHE A 241 7.59 -2.71 -15.53
C PHE A 241 8.79 -1.82 -15.20
N ARG A 242 9.11 -0.84 -16.06
CA ARG A 242 10.22 0.11 -15.85
C ARG A 242 9.98 0.89 -14.56
N GLN A 243 8.76 1.39 -14.37
CA GLN A 243 8.39 2.12 -13.17
C GLN A 243 8.59 1.28 -11.91
N LEU A 244 8.04 0.06 -11.85
CA LEU A 244 8.23 -0.84 -10.71
C LEU A 244 9.73 -1.15 -10.47
N ALA A 245 10.51 -1.38 -11.53
CA ALA A 245 11.94 -1.66 -11.40
C ALA A 245 12.71 -0.49 -10.79
N VAL A 246 12.42 0.74 -11.22
CA VAL A 246 13.03 1.97 -10.71
C VAL A 246 12.58 2.25 -9.28
N GLU A 247 11.29 2.21 -8.98
CA GLU A 247 10.74 2.44 -7.63
C GLU A 247 11.31 1.45 -6.61
N ARG A 248 11.43 0.16 -6.98
CA ARG A 248 12.09 -0.85 -6.12
C ARG A 248 13.55 -0.49 -5.86
N CYS A 249 14.28 -0.02 -6.87
CA CYS A 249 15.69 0.35 -6.70
C CYS A 249 15.85 1.63 -5.88
N ALA A 250 15.02 2.65 -6.13
CA ALA A 250 15.00 3.89 -5.36
C ALA A 250 14.74 3.61 -3.87
N ALA A 251 13.90 2.62 -3.55
CA ALA A 251 13.63 2.18 -2.19
C ALA A 251 14.69 1.24 -1.57
N GLY A 252 15.86 1.07 -2.21
CA GLY A 252 16.98 0.33 -1.64
C GLY A 252 17.09 -1.13 -2.07
N MET A 253 16.22 -1.65 -2.92
CA MET A 253 16.32 -3.04 -3.39
C MET A 253 17.22 -3.14 -4.63
N PRO A 254 18.21 -4.04 -4.68
CA PRO A 254 19.07 -4.14 -5.85
C PRO A 254 18.29 -4.67 -7.08
N PRO A 255 18.70 -4.29 -8.29
CA PRO A 255 18.30 -4.97 -9.52
C PRO A 255 18.49 -6.48 -9.41
N TYR A 256 17.47 -7.25 -9.83
CA TYR A 256 17.54 -8.71 -9.77
C TYR A 256 18.20 -9.28 -11.04
N ALA A 257 18.77 -10.48 -10.93
CA ALA A 257 19.65 -11.06 -11.95
C ALA A 257 19.05 -11.17 -13.36
N SER A 258 17.73 -11.42 -13.47
CA SER A 258 17.05 -11.57 -14.75
C SER A 258 16.36 -10.31 -15.26
N LEU A 259 16.48 -9.18 -14.56
CA LEU A 259 15.89 -7.91 -14.97
C LEU A 259 16.25 -7.53 -16.42
N PRO A 260 17.51 -7.68 -16.90
CA PRO A 260 17.84 -7.36 -18.28
C PRO A 260 17.08 -8.20 -19.31
N GLN A 261 16.87 -9.49 -19.04
CA GLN A 261 16.13 -10.38 -19.94
C GLN A 261 14.64 -10.01 -19.95
N ASP A 262 14.06 -9.77 -18.77
CA ASP A 262 12.66 -9.38 -18.65
C ASP A 262 12.39 -8.03 -19.34
N ALA A 263 13.29 -7.05 -19.15
CA ALA A 263 13.24 -5.75 -19.82
C ALA A 263 13.26 -5.89 -21.35
N ARG A 264 14.20 -6.67 -21.90
CA ARG A 264 14.35 -6.88 -23.34
C ARG A 264 13.12 -7.50 -23.99
N VAL A 265 12.41 -8.39 -23.28
CA VAL A 265 11.15 -8.98 -23.78
C VAL A 265 10.11 -7.87 -23.99
N LEU A 266 9.92 -7.00 -23.01
CA LEU A 266 8.93 -5.93 -23.08
C LEU A 266 9.33 -4.81 -24.06
N ILE A 267 10.61 -4.38 -24.04
CA ILE A 267 11.15 -3.41 -25.01
C ILE A 267 10.92 -3.88 -26.45
N LYS A 268 11.21 -5.15 -26.73
CA LYS A 268 11.00 -5.73 -28.06
C LYS A 268 9.52 -5.76 -28.44
N ALA A 269 8.65 -6.17 -27.51
CA ALA A 269 7.21 -6.19 -27.75
C ALA A 269 6.66 -4.79 -28.04
N ALA A 270 7.18 -3.76 -27.36
CA ALA A 270 6.81 -2.37 -27.54
C ALA A 270 7.38 -1.73 -28.82
N GLY A 271 8.24 -2.43 -29.57
CA GLY A 271 8.88 -1.90 -30.78
C GLY A 271 9.89 -0.78 -30.50
N LEU A 272 10.38 -0.66 -29.26
CA LEU A 272 11.28 0.42 -28.87
C LEU A 272 12.74 0.16 -29.30
N PRO A 273 13.53 1.20 -29.65
CA PRO A 273 14.96 1.06 -29.89
C PRO A 273 15.65 0.55 -28.63
N ARG A 274 16.17 -0.68 -28.71
CA ARG A 274 16.67 -1.39 -27.52
C ARG A 274 17.72 -0.60 -26.74
N VAL A 275 18.74 -0.06 -27.42
CA VAL A 275 19.84 0.63 -26.75
C VAL A 275 19.34 1.88 -26.03
N GLU A 276 18.43 2.63 -26.62
CA GLU A 276 17.87 3.85 -26.02
C GLU A 276 17.05 3.50 -24.79
N ALA A 277 16.10 2.56 -24.91
CA ALA A 277 15.26 2.13 -23.79
C ALA A 277 16.08 1.50 -22.64
N GLU A 278 17.12 0.72 -22.96
CA GLU A 278 18.04 0.18 -21.95
C GLU A 278 18.88 1.28 -21.31
N CYS A 279 19.37 2.29 -22.06
CA CYS A 279 20.09 3.43 -21.50
C CYS A 279 19.20 4.21 -20.52
N ASP A 280 17.95 4.49 -20.88
CA ASP A 280 17.02 5.22 -20.02
C ASP A 280 16.69 4.43 -18.75
N LEU A 281 16.46 3.12 -18.86
CA LEU A 281 16.24 2.27 -17.68
C LEU A 281 17.50 2.25 -16.79
N VAL A 282 18.68 2.00 -17.37
CA VAL A 282 19.92 1.86 -16.60
C VAL A 282 20.29 3.18 -15.94
N ALA A 283 20.10 4.32 -16.59
CA ALA A 283 20.32 5.65 -16.01
C ALA A 283 19.53 5.84 -14.70
N ASP A 284 18.25 5.49 -14.71
CA ASP A 284 17.41 5.60 -13.51
C ASP A 284 17.82 4.58 -12.43
N LEU A 285 18.21 3.36 -12.82
CA LEU A 285 18.63 2.34 -11.87
C LEU A 285 19.94 2.70 -11.16
N VAL A 286 20.95 3.18 -11.90
CA VAL A 286 22.29 3.48 -11.33
C VAL A 286 22.29 4.75 -10.48
N ALA A 287 21.27 5.61 -10.59
CA ALA A 287 21.07 6.73 -9.67
C ALA A 287 20.77 6.26 -8.23
N SER A 288 20.32 5.02 -8.03
CA SER A 288 20.12 4.45 -6.70
C SER A 288 21.41 3.83 -6.14
N PRO A 289 21.76 4.10 -4.87
CA PRO A 289 22.85 3.39 -4.17
C PRO A 289 22.65 1.87 -4.11
N ALA A 290 21.42 1.39 -4.24
CA ALA A 290 21.10 -0.05 -4.26
C ALA A 290 21.71 -0.78 -5.46
N ALA A 291 21.95 -0.08 -6.57
CA ALA A 291 22.49 -0.66 -7.79
C ALA A 291 23.83 -1.35 -7.55
N VAL A 292 24.67 -0.82 -6.66
CA VAL A 292 26.00 -1.39 -6.31
C VAL A 292 25.90 -2.86 -5.87
N ARG A 293 24.79 -3.26 -5.26
CA ARG A 293 24.54 -4.65 -4.83
C ARG A 293 23.94 -5.55 -5.92
N ALA A 294 23.79 -5.05 -7.14
CA ALA A 294 23.30 -5.86 -8.26
C ALA A 294 24.27 -7.02 -8.55
N PRO A 295 23.75 -8.19 -8.94
CA PRO A 295 24.58 -9.35 -9.23
C PRO A 295 25.47 -9.13 -10.46
N ALA A 296 26.62 -9.79 -10.51
CA ALA A 296 27.57 -9.65 -11.63
C ALA A 296 26.95 -9.94 -13.01
N SER A 297 25.93 -10.80 -13.08
CA SER A 297 25.18 -11.08 -14.31
C SER A 297 24.41 -9.87 -14.84
N PHE A 298 23.87 -9.02 -13.95
CA PHE A 298 23.21 -7.77 -14.32
C PHE A 298 24.20 -6.81 -14.98
N TRP A 299 25.35 -6.59 -14.33
CA TRP A 299 26.40 -5.70 -14.85
C TRP A 299 26.98 -6.20 -16.16
N THR A 300 27.19 -7.52 -16.27
CA THR A 300 27.64 -8.15 -17.52
C THR A 300 26.64 -7.93 -18.65
N ALA A 301 25.34 -8.06 -18.37
CA ALA A 301 24.29 -7.88 -19.37
C ALA A 301 24.16 -6.43 -19.87
N TYR A 302 24.47 -5.43 -19.04
CA TYR A 302 24.40 -4.01 -19.37
C TYR A 302 25.75 -3.33 -19.66
N ARG A 303 26.87 -4.06 -19.66
CA ARG A 303 28.21 -3.50 -19.89
C ARG A 303 28.29 -2.60 -21.12
N ALA A 304 27.77 -3.05 -22.27
CA ALA A 304 27.78 -2.27 -23.50
C ALA A 304 26.87 -1.04 -23.44
N THR A 305 25.68 -1.18 -22.85
CA THR A 305 24.73 -0.09 -22.62
C THR A 305 25.32 0.99 -21.70
N LEU A 306 26.08 0.60 -20.68
CA LEU A 306 26.74 1.53 -19.76
C LEU A 306 27.81 2.38 -20.46
N ALA A 307 28.56 1.81 -21.41
CA ALA A 307 29.52 2.58 -22.20
C ALA A 307 28.81 3.66 -23.03
N VAL A 308 27.72 3.28 -23.73
CA VAL A 308 26.88 4.23 -24.49
C VAL A 308 26.25 5.28 -23.58
N LEU A 309 25.78 4.89 -22.40
CA LEU A 309 25.20 5.81 -21.42
C LEU A 309 26.24 6.83 -20.94
N ALA A 310 27.46 6.39 -20.61
CA ALA A 310 28.54 7.26 -20.17
C ALA A 310 28.98 8.25 -21.26
N GLU A 311 28.95 7.86 -22.55
CA GLU A 311 29.21 8.79 -23.66
C GLU A 311 28.11 9.86 -23.78
N ARG A 312 26.84 9.49 -23.56
CA ARG A 312 25.69 10.40 -23.64
C ARG A 312 25.55 11.30 -22.40
N ARG A 313 25.96 10.80 -21.24
CA ARG A 313 25.84 11.43 -19.91
C ARG A 313 27.10 11.11 -19.10
N PRO A 314 28.20 11.86 -19.32
CA PRO A 314 29.49 11.62 -18.66
C PRO A 314 29.46 11.85 -17.15
#